data_AF-A0AAV8ZED8-F1
#
_entry.id   AF-A0AAV8ZED8-F1
#
_cell.length_a   1.000
_cell.length_b   1.000
_cell.length_c   1.000
_cell.angle_alpha   90.00
_cell.angle_beta   90.00
_cell.angle_gamma   90.00
#
_symmetry.space_group_name_H-M   'P 1'
#
loop_
_entity.id
_entity.type
_entity.pdbx_description
1 polymer ?
#
loop_
_entity_poly.entity_id
_entity_poly.type
_entity_poly.pdbx_seq_one_letter_code
_entity_poly.pdbx_strand_id
1 'polypeptide(L)'
;MTENYIPLKKGAFHMAISGQLPIIPVVYSRYYFLDKDVKRFDHGKVLITALPQIDTKGMTMQDIEALMEKVRGIMSTTYHETTKEVLEGLNPVSSQKIN
;
A
#
# COMPACT_ATOMS: atom_id res chain seq x y z
N MET A 1 -0.08 -9.15 -15.88
CA MET A 1 1.23 -8.61 -15.48
C MET A 1 1.18 -8.43 -13.99
N THR A 2 1.95 -9.18 -13.22
CA THR A 2 2.06 -9.00 -11.78
C THR A 2 2.78 -7.68 -11.52
N GLU A 3 2.11 -6.71 -10.89
CA GLU A 3 2.81 -5.51 -10.42
C GLU A 3 3.85 -5.94 -9.39
N ASN A 4 5.12 -5.91 -9.80
CA ASN A 4 6.23 -6.35 -8.95
C ASN A 4 6.54 -5.25 -7.93
N TYR A 5 6.01 -5.42 -6.72
CA TYR A 5 6.42 -4.63 -5.57
C TYR A 5 7.92 -4.66 -5.39
N ILE A 6 8.51 -3.47 -5.22
CA ILE A 6 9.89 -3.34 -4.75
C ILE A 6 10.01 -4.09 -3.42
N PRO A 7 11.04 -4.95 -3.24
CA PRO A 7 11.28 -5.63 -1.96
C PRO A 7 11.39 -4.63 -0.81
N LEU A 8 10.74 -4.94 0.31
CA LEU A 8 10.83 -4.13 1.52
C LEU A 8 12.25 -4.20 2.08
N LYS A 9 12.78 -3.05 2.55
CA LYS A 9 14.12 -2.99 3.14
C LYS A 9 14.11 -3.54 4.56
N LYS A 10 15.03 -4.46 4.88
CA LYS A 10 15.10 -5.12 6.20
C LYS A 10 15.43 -4.18 7.37
N GLY A 11 16.14 -3.08 7.14
CA GLY A 11 16.66 -2.21 8.21
C GLY A 11 15.57 -1.63 9.13
N ALA A 12 14.45 -1.19 8.55
CA ALA A 12 13.33 -0.65 9.34
C ALA A 12 12.69 -1.72 10.25
N PHE A 13 12.60 -2.97 9.78
CA PHE A 13 12.06 -4.09 10.56
C PHE A 13 12.99 -4.50 11.70
N HIS A 14 14.31 -4.48 11.47
CA HIS A 14 15.29 -4.66 12.54
C HIS A 14 15.11 -3.60 13.62
N MET A 15 14.95 -2.32 13.24
CA MET A 15 14.74 -1.24 14.21
C MET A 15 13.45 -1.43 15.00
N ALA A 16 12.35 -1.80 14.34
CA ALA A 16 11.07 -2.05 14.99
C ALA A 16 11.18 -3.18 16.03
N ILE A 17 11.77 -4.33 15.66
CA ILE A 17 11.96 -5.45 16.58
C ILE A 17 12.93 -5.08 17.72
N SER A 18 14.10 -4.49 17.43
CA SER A 18 15.06 -4.10 18.47
C SER A 18 14.47 -3.11 19.48
N GLY A 19 13.67 -2.16 19.00
CA GLY A 19 12.99 -1.18 19.84
C GLY A 19 11.67 -1.65 20.44
N GLN A 20 11.19 -2.85 20.06
CA GLN A 20 9.86 -3.35 20.39
C GLN A 20 8.76 -2.31 20.05
N LEU A 21 8.91 -1.66 18.90
CA LEU A 21 8.03 -0.61 18.41
C LEU A 21 7.01 -1.17 17.42
N PRO A 22 5.74 -0.71 17.46
CA PRO A 22 4.74 -1.13 16.50
C PRO A 22 5.06 -0.58 15.09
N ILE A 23 4.68 -1.34 14.06
CA ILE A 23 4.76 -0.92 12.65
C ILE A 23 3.36 -0.50 12.19
N ILE A 24 3.23 0.68 11.57
CA ILE A 24 1.99 1.13 10.92
C ILE A 24 2.18 1.13 9.40
N PRO A 25 1.61 0.16 8.67
CA PRO A 25 1.68 0.15 7.22
C PRO A 25 0.77 1.24 6.63
N VAL A 26 1.31 2.00 5.66
CA VAL A 26 0.54 3.01 4.91
C VAL A 26 0.62 2.67 3.43
N VAL A 27 -0.54 2.58 2.78
CA VAL A 27 -0.69 2.15 1.39
C VAL A 27 -1.27 3.30 0.57
N TYR A 28 -0.66 3.55 -0.58
CA TYR A 28 -1.13 4.51 -1.57
C TYR A 28 -1.67 3.75 -2.77
N SER A 29 -2.86 4.08 -3.25
CA SER A 29 -3.43 3.49 -4.47
C SER A 29 -2.55 3.77 -5.69
N ARG A 30 -2.70 2.97 -6.76
CA ARG A 30 -1.98 3.17 -8.02
C ARG A 30 -2.09 4.60 -8.55
N TYR A 31 -0.95 5.15 -8.98
CA TYR A 31 -0.86 6.46 -9.62
C TYR A 31 -1.18 6.37 -11.13
N TYR A 32 -2.45 6.16 -11.49
CA TYR A 32 -2.87 6.00 -12.89
C TYR A 32 -2.60 7.24 -13.78
N PHE A 33 -2.45 8.41 -13.16
CA PHE A 33 -2.22 9.71 -13.80
C PHE A 33 -0.72 10.05 -13.95
N LEU A 34 0.18 9.18 -13.45
CA LEU A 34 1.63 9.34 -13.56
C LEU A 34 2.20 8.21 -14.40
N ASP A 35 2.96 8.56 -15.43
CA ASP A 35 3.72 7.59 -16.22
C ASP A 35 5.12 8.13 -16.48
N LYS A 36 6.13 7.42 -15.95
CA LYS A 36 7.53 7.83 -16.03
C LYS A 36 8.10 7.66 -17.44
N ASP A 37 7.70 6.62 -18.17
CA ASP A 37 8.31 6.26 -19.45
C ASP A 37 7.93 7.25 -20.53
N VAL A 38 6.67 7.72 -20.51
CA VAL A 38 6.17 8.78 -21.40
C VAL A 38 6.19 10.18 -20.77
N LYS A 39 6.77 10.33 -19.56
CA LYS A 39 6.86 11.60 -18.81
C LYS A 39 5.52 12.33 -18.65
N ARG A 40 4.44 11.58 -18.44
CA ARG A 40 3.08 12.11 -18.28
C ARG A 40 2.79 12.35 -16.80
N PHE A 41 2.21 13.51 -16.50
CA PHE A 41 1.73 13.85 -15.17
C PHE A 41 0.42 14.63 -15.29
N ASP A 42 -0.69 13.92 -15.15
CA ASP A 42 -2.03 14.47 -15.27
C ASP A 42 -2.65 14.75 -13.89
N HIS A 43 -3.82 15.40 -13.89
CA HIS A 43 -4.65 15.48 -12.70
C HIS A 43 -5.18 14.10 -12.32
N GLY A 44 -5.15 13.79 -11.02
CA GLY A 44 -5.75 12.57 -10.53
C GLY A 44 -5.95 12.55 -9.02
N LYS A 45 -6.48 11.43 -8.54
CA LYS A 45 -6.75 11.19 -7.12
C LYS A 45 -5.90 10.03 -6.64
N VAL A 46 -5.55 10.07 -5.36
CA VAL A 46 -4.85 9.00 -4.66
C VAL A 46 -5.63 8.69 -3.39
N LEU A 47 -5.92 7.41 -3.17
CA LEU A 47 -6.42 6.94 -1.89
C LEU A 47 -5.23 6.54 -1.02
N ILE A 48 -5.17 7.09 0.20
CA ILE A 48 -4.14 6.78 1.19
C ILE A 48 -4.81 6.04 2.33
N THR A 49 -4.35 4.82 2.61
CA THR A 49 -4.91 3.95 3.64
C THR A 49 -3.85 3.65 4.69
N ALA A 50 -4.10 4.09 5.92
CA ALA A 50 -3.32 3.68 7.08
C ALA A 50 -3.94 2.40 7.68
N LEU A 51 -3.15 1.34 7.78
CA LEU A 51 -3.59 0.05 8.30
C LEU A 51 -3.39 -0.04 9.82
N PRO A 52 -4.10 -0.97 10.50
CA PRO A 52 -3.86 -1.24 11.91
C PRO A 52 -2.40 -1.54 12.20
N GLN A 53 -1.94 -1.11 13.37
CA GLN A 53 -0.58 -1.37 13.82
C GLN A 53 -0.30 -2.86 13.96
N ILE A 54 0.92 -3.26 13.65
CA ILE A 54 1.46 -4.59 13.90
C ILE A 54 2.45 -4.45 15.06
N ASP A 55 2.07 -5.01 16.20
CA ASP A 55 2.95 -5.02 17.37
C ASP A 55 4.16 -5.95 17.13
N THR A 56 5.33 -5.51 17.60
CA THR A 56 6.57 -6.29 17.58
C THR A 56 6.99 -6.74 18.99
N LYS A 57 6.19 -6.43 20.00
CA LYS A 57 6.43 -6.84 21.38
C LYS A 57 6.57 -8.36 21.49
N GLY A 58 7.67 -8.80 22.10
CA GLY A 58 8.04 -10.20 22.26
C GLY A 58 8.67 -10.84 21.01
N MET A 59 8.74 -10.14 19.87
CA MET A 59 9.41 -10.66 18.68
C MET A 59 10.93 -10.58 18.82
N THR A 60 11.58 -11.46 18.09
CA THR A 60 13.03 -11.63 18.01
C THR A 60 13.50 -11.49 16.56
N MET A 61 14.82 -11.40 16.33
CA MET A 61 15.37 -11.24 14.97
C MET A 61 15.07 -12.44 14.06
N GLN A 62 14.74 -13.60 14.64
CA GLN A 62 14.31 -14.79 13.92
C GLN A 62 12.95 -14.60 13.24
N ASP A 63 12.12 -13.67 13.75
CA ASP A 63 10.77 -13.41 13.25
C ASP A 63 10.76 -12.44 12.04
N ILE A 64 11.92 -11.90 11.65
CA ILE A 64 11.98 -10.77 10.71
C ILE A 64 11.42 -11.09 9.32
N GLU A 65 11.75 -12.25 8.76
CA GLU A 65 11.27 -12.64 7.43
C GLU A 65 9.74 -12.85 7.44
N ALA A 66 9.23 -13.49 8.50
CA ALA A 66 7.80 -13.70 8.68
C ALA A 66 7.05 -12.37 8.88
N LEU A 67 7.61 -11.44 9.65
CA LEU A 67 7.06 -10.09 9.84
C LEU A 67 7.02 -9.32 8.53
N MET A 68 8.11 -9.34 7.76
CA MET A 68 8.19 -8.66 6.46
C MET A 68 7.18 -9.22 5.46
N GLU A 69 7.03 -10.55 5.39
CA GLU A 69 6.07 -11.19 4.51
C GLU A 69 4.63 -10.87 4.92
N LYS A 70 4.33 -10.88 6.23
CA LYS A 70 3.03 -10.46 6.76
C LYS A 70 2.71 -9.02 6.35
N VAL A 71 3.64 -8.09 6.55
CA VAL A 71 3.46 -6.67 6.21
C VAL A 71 3.27 -6.50 4.71
N ARG A 72 4.06 -7.19 3.89
CA ARG A 72 3.91 -7.19 2.43
C ARG A 72 2.55 -7.72 2.00
N GLY A 73 2.08 -8.83 2.58
CA GLY A 73 0.80 -9.45 2.22
C GLY A 73 -0.40 -8.53 2.48
N ILE A 74 -0.45 -7.90 3.66
CA ILE A 74 -1.54 -6.97 3.97
C ILE A 74 -1.50 -5.70 3.11
N MET A 75 -0.30 -5.16 2.85
CA MET A 75 -0.14 -3.97 2.03
C MET A 75 -0.51 -4.25 0.57
N SER A 76 -0.13 -5.42 0.05
CA SER A 76 -0.49 -5.88 -1.28
C SER A 76 -1.99 -6.00 -1.44
N THR A 77 -2.67 -6.66 -0.49
CA THR A 77 -4.13 -6.81 -0.52
C THR A 77 -4.83 -5.44 -0.57
N THR A 78 -4.47 -4.56 0.37
CA THR A 78 -5.02 -3.20 0.48
C THR A 78 -4.77 -2.37 -0.79
N TYR A 79 -3.60 -2.51 -1.39
CA TYR A 79 -3.27 -1.79 -2.62
C TYR A 79 -4.13 -2.23 -3.80
N HIS A 80 -4.38 -3.52 -3.97
CA HIS A 80 -5.26 -4.00 -5.05
C HIS A 80 -6.69 -3.50 -4.84
N GLU A 81 -7.19 -3.53 -3.61
CA GLU A 81 -8.53 -3.03 -3.24
C GLU A 81 -8.66 -1.53 -3.52
N THR A 82 -7.76 -0.72 -2.96
CA THR A 82 -7.79 0.75 -3.12
C THR A 82 -7.47 1.20 -4.54
N THR A 83 -6.67 0.42 -5.29
CA THR A 83 -6.44 0.66 -6.72
C THR A 83 -7.70 0.37 -7.53
N LYS A 84 -8.43 -0.70 -7.22
CA LYS A 84 -9.71 -0.96 -7.86
C LYS A 84 -10.70 0.16 -7.56
N GLU A 85 -10.82 0.57 -6.30
CA GLU A 85 -11.72 1.63 -5.87
C GLU A 85 -11.41 2.96 -6.57
N VAL A 86 -10.15 3.39 -6.61
CA VAL A 86 -9.80 4.66 -7.25
C VAL A 86 -10.10 4.65 -8.75
N LEU A 87 -9.88 3.52 -9.43
CA LEU A 87 -10.15 3.37 -10.87
C LEU A 87 -11.65 3.30 -11.17
N GLU A 88 -12.43 2.61 -10.35
CA GLU A 88 -13.90 2.58 -10.47
C GLU A 88 -14.50 3.97 -10.24
N GLY A 89 -13.93 4.76 -9.31
CA GLY A 89 -14.31 6.15 -9.07
C GLY A 89 -13.97 7.12 -10.22
N LEU A 90 -13.23 6.70 -11.25
CA LEU A 90 -12.98 7.49 -12.46
C LEU A 90 -14.09 7.36 -13.50
N ASN A 91 -14.88 6.27 -13.43
CA ASN A 91 -15.99 6.12 -14.34
C ASN A 91 -17.05 7.17 -13.96
N PRO A 92 -17.43 8.08 -14.88
CA PRO A 92 -18.46 9.04 -14.58
C PRO A 92 -19.72 8.27 -14.20
N VAL A 93 -20.22 8.51 -12.99
CA VAL A 93 -21.57 8.10 -12.60
C VAL A 93 -22.47 8.62 -13.71
N SER A 94 -23.02 7.69 -14.49
CA SER A 94 -23.99 7.94 -15.54
C SER A 94 -24.93 9.03 -15.07
N SER A 95 -25.02 10.10 -15.86
CA SER A 95 -25.95 11.20 -15.74
C SER A 95 -27.17 10.80 -14.93
N GLN A 96 -27.30 11.37 -13.73
CA GLN A 96 -28.58 11.37 -13.03
C GLN A 96 -29.62 11.77 -14.06
N LYS A 97 -30.52 10.84 -14.38
CA LYS A 97 -31.72 11.11 -15.16
C LYS A 97 -32.46 12.20 -14.40
N ILE A 98 -32.36 13.43 -14.91
CA ILE A 98 -33.26 14.52 -14.52
C ILE A 98 -34.59 14.14 -15.19
N ASN A 99 -35.58 13.82 -14.35
CA ASN A 99 -36.98 13.73 -14.73
C ASN A 99 -37.46 15.05 -15.31
#